data_AF-A0A946DZ59-F1
#
_entry.id   AF-A0A946DZ59-F1
#
_cell.length_a   1.000
_cell.length_b   1.000
_cell.length_c   1.000
_cell.angle_alpha   90.00
_cell.angle_beta   90.00
_cell.angle_gamma   90.00
#
_symmetry.space_group_name_H-M   'P 1'
#
loop_
_entity.id
_entity.type
_entity.pdbx_description
1 polymer ?
#
loop_
_entity_poly.entity_id
_entity_poly.type
_entity_poly.pdbx_seq_one_letter_code
_entity_poly.pdbx_strand_id
1 'polypeptide(L)'
;MSRLKLYWPEARGQFDAVILSMVSADRAGEPTVIPFAQHQRKATGHSRSTDVVDRAHTIHTNGRCPACLHPVVEPIELNDALVGRGNLPIPGTATLVGFRCDRCECEWQA
;
A
#
# COMPACT_ATOMS: atom_id res chain seq x y z
N MET A 1 28.68 9.13 -4.70
CA MET A 1 28.51 7.66 -4.60
C MET A 1 27.53 7.34 -3.49
N SER A 2 26.36 6.78 -3.80
CA SER A 2 25.30 6.53 -2.81
C SER A 2 25.56 5.21 -2.06
N ARG A 3 25.63 5.26 -0.72
CA ARG A 3 25.74 4.08 0.17
C ARG A 3 24.38 3.79 0.79
N LEU A 4 23.57 3.01 0.09
CA LEU A 4 22.34 2.45 0.67
C LEU A 4 22.72 1.42 1.73
N LYS A 5 22.38 1.68 3.00
CA LYS A 5 22.52 0.71 4.09
C LYS A 5 21.21 -0.08 4.20
N LEU A 6 21.24 -1.34 3.79
CA LEU A 6 20.16 -2.27 4.07
C LEU A 6 20.24 -2.67 5.54
N TYR A 7 19.19 -2.35 6.29
CA TYR A 7 19.02 -2.83 7.65
C TYR A 7 18.40 -4.24 7.58
N TRP A 8 19.15 -5.25 8.02
CA TRP A 8 18.63 -6.58 8.28
C TRP A 8 18.30 -6.67 9.77
N PRO A 9 17.03 -6.84 10.17
CA PRO A 9 16.71 -7.02 11.57
C PRO A 9 17.30 -8.34 12.05
N GLU A 10 18.24 -8.26 13.00
CA GLU A 10 18.73 -9.44 13.72
C GLU A 10 17.52 -10.17 14.34
N ALA A 11 17.43 -11.47 14.08
CA ALA A 11 16.34 -12.32 14.52
C ALA A 11 16.22 -12.22 16.05
N ARG A 12 15.24 -11.44 16.52
CA ARG A 12 14.83 -11.49 17.91
C ARG A 12 14.21 -12.87 18.11
N GLY A 13 14.91 -13.72 18.86
CA GLY A 13 14.66 -15.17 19.07
C GLY A 13 13.29 -15.58 19.64
N GLN A 14 12.28 -14.72 19.54
CA GLN A 14 10.89 -15.04 19.79
C GLN A 14 10.27 -15.82 18.62
N PHE A 15 10.78 -15.63 17.39
CA PHE A 15 10.37 -16.43 16.22
C PHE A 15 11.03 -17.83 16.19
N ASP A 16 12.23 -17.98 16.74
CA ASP A 16 12.98 -19.24 16.73
C ASP A 16 12.27 -20.33 17.55
N ALA A 17 11.65 -19.98 18.68
CA ALA A 17 10.91 -20.94 19.50
C ALA A 17 9.62 -21.45 18.83
N VAL A 18 8.94 -20.59 18.07
CA VAL A 18 7.73 -20.97 17.32
C VAL A 18 8.11 -21.84 16.12
N ILE A 19 9.19 -21.51 15.42
CA ILE A 19 9.69 -22.31 14.29
C ILE A 19 10.21 -23.66 14.77
N LEU A 20 10.99 -23.76 15.87
CA LEU A 20 11.44 -25.04 16.41
C LEU A 20 10.28 -25.93 16.87
N SER A 21 9.21 -25.35 17.41
CA SER A 21 8.01 -26.09 17.80
C SER A 21 7.24 -26.65 16.60
N MET A 22 7.25 -25.96 15.46
CA MET A 22 6.62 -26.46 14.23
C MET A 22 7.51 -27.49 13.52
N VAL A 23 8.83 -27.36 13.58
CA VAL A 23 9.80 -28.25 12.92
C VAL A 23 10.02 -29.57 13.68
N SER A 24 9.76 -29.61 14.99
CA SER A 24 9.94 -30.85 15.79
C SER A 24 8.85 -31.91 15.57
N ALA A 25 7.81 -31.61 14.78
CA ALA A 25 6.77 -32.57 14.41
C ALA A 25 7.08 -33.34 13.11
N ASP A 26 8.11 -32.97 12.35
CA ASP A 26 8.49 -33.63 11.10
C ASP A 26 9.68 -34.57 11.30
N ARG A 27 9.39 -35.80 11.76
CA ARG A 27 10.34 -36.94 11.71
C ARG A 27 10.30 -37.70 10.39
N ALA A 28 10.02 -37.03 9.27
CA ALA A 28 10.19 -37.57 7.93
C ALA A 28 10.57 -36.42 7.00
N GLY A 29 11.79 -36.47 6.45
CA GLY A 29 12.46 -35.34 5.81
C GLY A 29 11.95 -35.00 4.41
N GLU A 30 10.67 -34.69 4.27
CA GLU A 30 10.12 -34.12 3.04
C GLU A 30 9.40 -32.79 3.38
N PRO A 31 9.82 -31.65 2.79
CA PRO A 31 9.21 -30.37 3.13
C PRO A 31 7.74 -30.36 2.70
N THR A 32 6.83 -30.23 3.67
CA THR A 32 5.40 -30.10 3.41
C THR A 32 5.10 -28.72 2.79
N VAL A 33 4.88 -28.68 1.47
CA VAL A 33 4.44 -27.47 0.78
C VAL A 33 2.96 -27.22 1.09
N ILE A 34 2.68 -26.24 1.95
CA ILE A 34 1.32 -25.79 2.26
C ILE A 34 0.79 -25.03 1.04
N PRO A 35 -0.27 -25.50 0.35
CA PRO A 35 -0.82 -24.77 -0.78
C PRO A 35 -1.36 -23.42 -0.33
N PHE A 36 -1.07 -22.36 -1.08
CA PHE A 36 -1.67 -21.03 -0.95
C PHE A 36 -3.17 -21.06 -1.34
N ALA A 37 -3.93 -22.04 -0.85
CA ALA A 37 -5.35 -22.17 -1.12
C ALA A 37 -6.10 -20.98 -0.49
N GLN A 38 -6.19 -19.95 -1.32
CA GLN A 38 -7.21 -18.90 -1.41
C GLN A 38 -7.84 -18.50 -0.07
N HIS A 39 -7.04 -17.90 0.79
CA HIS A 39 -7.57 -16.78 1.58
C HIS A 39 -7.63 -15.52 0.69
N GLN A 40 -8.34 -15.62 -0.44
CA GLN A 40 -9.00 -14.46 -1.02
C GLN A 40 -10.07 -14.09 -0.01
N ARG A 41 -9.68 -13.32 1.01
CA ARG A 41 -10.66 -12.50 1.73
C ARG A 41 -11.33 -11.72 0.62
N LYS A 42 -12.60 -12.07 0.32
CA LYS A 42 -13.45 -11.27 -0.55
C LYS A 42 -13.30 -9.86 -0.02
N ALA A 43 -12.58 -9.00 -0.74
CA ALA A 43 -12.65 -7.58 -0.53
C ALA A 43 -14.08 -7.24 -0.98
N THR A 44 -15.04 -7.40 -0.06
CA THR A 44 -16.41 -6.96 -0.23
C THR A 44 -16.44 -5.45 -0.06
N GLY A 45 -15.65 -4.78 -0.88
CA GLY A 45 -15.65 -3.35 -1.06
C GLY A 45 -15.70 -3.17 -2.57
N HIS A 46 -16.91 -3.01 -3.10
CA HIS A 46 -17.13 -2.46 -4.44
C HIS A 46 -16.74 -0.97 -4.44
N SER A 47 -15.53 -0.64 -3.98
CA SER A 47 -14.90 0.59 -4.41
C SER A 47 -14.66 0.36 -5.89
N ARG A 48 -15.21 1.25 -6.72
CA ARG A 48 -14.87 1.34 -8.13
C ARG A 48 -13.39 1.68 -8.16
N SER A 49 -12.51 0.67 -8.04
CA SER A 49 -11.10 0.90 -8.28
C SER A 49 -11.06 1.34 -9.73
N THR A 50 -10.83 2.64 -9.94
CA THR A 50 -10.19 3.06 -11.17
C THR A 50 -9.00 2.12 -11.37
N ASP A 51 -8.79 1.66 -12.60
CA ASP A 51 -7.60 0.88 -12.88
C ASP A 51 -6.41 1.63 -12.27
N VAL A 52 -5.48 0.92 -11.63
CA VAL A 52 -4.30 1.55 -11.02
C VAL A 52 -3.61 2.47 -12.04
N VAL A 53 -3.68 2.07 -13.31
CA VAL A 53 -3.25 2.85 -14.48
C VAL A 53 -4.03 4.14 -14.63
N ASP A 54 -5.37 4.12 -14.62
CA ASP A 54 -6.22 5.31 -14.71
C ASP A 54 -5.90 6.30 -13.59
N ARG A 55 -5.75 5.80 -12.36
CA ARG A 55 -5.38 6.64 -11.21
C ARG A 55 -4.01 7.29 -11.42
N ALA A 56 -3.01 6.54 -11.88
CA ALA A 56 -1.69 7.06 -12.16
C ALA A 56 -1.73 8.16 -13.24
N HIS A 57 -2.55 7.96 -14.29
CA HIS A 57 -2.79 8.99 -15.30
C HIS A 57 -3.41 10.24 -14.70
N THR A 58 -4.47 10.11 -13.90
CA THR A 58 -5.12 11.24 -13.22
C THR A 58 -4.15 12.03 -12.33
N ILE A 59 -3.30 11.36 -11.56
CA ILE A 59 -2.28 12.05 -10.73
C ILE A 59 -1.26 12.77 -11.61
N HIS A 60 -0.81 12.13 -12.69
CA HIS A 60 0.18 12.72 -13.59
C HIS A 60 -0.34 13.96 -14.32
N THR A 61 -1.55 13.90 -14.88
CA THR A 61 -2.15 15.01 -15.62
C THR A 61 -2.46 16.21 -14.72
N ASN A 62 -2.76 15.96 -13.44
CA ASN A 62 -3.04 16.97 -12.44
C ASN A 62 -1.82 17.37 -11.58
N GLY A 63 -0.60 16.98 -11.98
CA GLY A 63 0.63 17.31 -11.25
C GLY A 63 1.03 18.79 -11.25
N ARG A 64 0.20 19.68 -11.82
CA ARG A 64 0.43 21.13 -11.83
C ARG A 64 -0.87 21.88 -11.61
N CYS A 65 -0.80 22.95 -10.83
CA CYS A 65 -1.95 23.81 -10.57
C CYS A 65 -2.45 24.49 -11.87
N PRO A 66 -3.76 24.41 -12.20
CA PRO A 66 -4.31 25.06 -13.39
C PRO A 66 -4.32 26.59 -13.30
N ALA A 67 -4.30 27.16 -12.08
CA ALA A 67 -4.35 28.60 -11.88
C ALA A 67 -2.96 29.28 -11.88
N CYS A 68 -1.96 28.66 -11.26
CA CYS A 68 -0.63 29.26 -11.07
C CYS A 68 0.54 28.41 -11.57
N LEU A 69 0.27 27.24 -12.16
CA LEU A 69 1.25 26.29 -12.70
C LEU A 69 2.29 25.75 -11.69
N HIS A 70 2.04 25.93 -10.39
CA HIS A 70 2.90 25.38 -9.34
C HIS A 70 2.96 23.84 -9.41
N PRO A 71 4.15 23.22 -9.29
CA PRO A 71 4.33 21.78 -9.48
C PRO A 71 4.07 20.94 -8.22
N VAL A 72 3.90 21.57 -7.05
CA VAL A 72 3.54 20.87 -5.82
C VAL A 72 2.04 20.97 -5.64
N VAL A 73 1.39 19.82 -5.73
CA VAL A 73 -0.06 19.64 -5.65
C VAL A 73 -0.34 18.47 -4.72
N GLU A 74 -1.25 18.67 -3.77
CA GLU A 74 -1.68 17.65 -2.82
C GLU A 74 -2.96 16.95 -3.32
N PRO A 75 -2.99 15.62 -3.43
CA PRO A 75 -4.21 14.87 -3.70
C PRO A 75 -5.20 14.99 -2.55
N ILE A 76 -6.48 15.18 -2.88
CA ILE A 76 -7.59 15.15 -1.92
C ILE A 76 -8.25 13.78 -2.02
N GLU A 77 -8.21 13.04 -0.92
CA GLU A 77 -8.75 11.68 -0.82
C GLU A 77 -9.87 11.60 0.22
N LEU A 78 -10.85 10.73 -0.02
CA LEU A 78 -11.85 10.39 0.98
C LEU A 78 -11.25 9.48 2.06
N ASN A 79 -11.86 9.48 3.24
CA ASN A 79 -11.46 8.58 4.34
C ASN A 79 -12.09 7.18 4.19
N ASP A 80 -11.94 6.59 3.00
CA ASP A 80 -12.49 5.29 2.61
C ASP A 80 -11.39 4.31 2.16
N ALA A 81 -10.13 4.60 2.51
CA ALA A 81 -9.00 3.74 2.25
C ALA A 81 -9.25 2.32 2.77
N LEU A 82 -8.82 1.32 2.00
CA LEU A 82 -8.78 -0.05 2.48
C LEU A 82 -7.82 -0.13 3.66
N VAL A 83 -8.18 -0.90 4.68
CA VAL A 83 -7.41 -1.00 5.91
C VAL A 83 -6.62 -2.31 5.94
N GLY A 84 -5.33 -2.22 6.21
CA GLY A 84 -4.42 -3.37 6.31
C GLY A 84 -4.54 -4.12 7.64
N ARG A 85 -3.73 -5.18 7.82
CA ARG A 85 -3.73 -5.99 9.05
C ARG A 85 -3.38 -5.19 10.33
N GLY A 86 -2.64 -4.08 10.19
CA GLY A 86 -2.28 -3.20 11.30
C GLY A 86 -3.30 -2.11 11.61
N ASN A 87 -4.51 -2.17 11.04
CA ASN A 87 -5.52 -1.11 11.14
C ASN A 87 -5.06 0.25 10.59
N LEU A 88 -4.08 0.25 9.68
CA LEU A 88 -3.58 1.43 8.99
C LEU A 88 -4.18 1.47 7.57
N PRO A 89 -4.51 2.68 7.06
CA PRO A 89 -4.97 2.84 5.69
C PRO A 89 -3.88 2.41 4.71
N ILE A 90 -4.26 1.64 3.69
CA ILE A 90 -3.38 1.22 2.61
C ILE A 90 -3.25 2.40 1.64
N PRO A 91 -2.06 2.96 1.44
CA PRO A 91 -1.86 4.11 0.55
C PRO A 91 -2.37 3.84 -0.87
N GLY A 92 -2.98 4.85 -1.49
CA GLY A 92 -3.48 4.77 -2.87
C GLY A 92 -4.78 3.98 -3.06
N THR A 93 -5.36 3.44 -1.99
CA THR A 93 -6.65 2.73 -2.04
C THR A 93 -7.85 3.62 -1.70
N ALA A 94 -7.59 4.82 -1.16
CA ALA A 94 -8.63 5.82 -0.92
C ALA A 94 -9.14 6.40 -2.25
N THR A 95 -10.41 6.77 -2.28
CA THR A 95 -11.00 7.43 -3.44
C THR A 95 -10.40 8.82 -3.62
N LEU A 96 -9.72 9.03 -4.75
CA LEU A 96 -9.20 10.33 -5.17
C LEU A 96 -10.34 11.18 -5.72
N VAL A 97 -10.60 12.34 -5.10
CA VAL A 97 -11.71 13.24 -5.48
C VAL A 97 -11.25 14.55 -6.10
N GLY A 98 -9.99 14.93 -5.88
CA GLY A 98 -9.46 16.18 -6.41
C GLY A 98 -8.03 16.43 -5.99
N PHE A 99 -7.64 17.69 -6.15
CA PHE A 99 -6.29 18.17 -5.95
C PHE A 99 -6.32 19.59 -5.37
N ARG A 100 -5.32 19.92 -4.55
CA ARG A 100 -5.12 21.25 -3.97
C ARG A 100 -3.72 21.76 -4.26
N CYS A 101 -3.62 23.02 -4.68
CA CYS A 101 -2.32 23.68 -4.84
C CYS A 101 -1.74 24.13 -3.49
N ASP A 102 -0.49 23.76 -3.20
CA ASP A 102 0.21 24.19 -1.97
C ASP A 102 0.54 25.70 -1.94
N ARG A 103 0.57 26.35 -3.11
CA ARG A 103 0.94 27.79 -3.21
C ARG A 103 -0.25 28.74 -3.21
N CYS A 104 -1.27 28.43 -4.02
CA CYS A 104 -2.41 29.33 -4.23
C CYS A 104 -3.73 28.77 -3.71
N GLU A 105 -3.70 27.60 -3.05
CA GLU A 105 -4.83 26.93 -2.40
C GLU A 105 -6.04 26.63 -3.31
N CYS A 106 -5.87 26.78 -4.63
CA CYS A 106 -6.91 26.44 -5.59
C CYS A 106 -7.14 24.92 -5.58
N GLU A 107 -8.40 24.53 -5.54
CA GLU A 107 -8.85 23.14 -5.60
C GLU A 107 -9.52 22.83 -6.94
N TRP A 108 -9.32 21.62 -7.46
CA TRP A 108 -9.98 21.16 -8.67
C TRP A 108 -10.23 19.65 -8.64
N GLN A 109 -11.13 19.21 -9.52
CA GLN A 109 -11.63 17.83 -9.56
C GLN A 109 -10.64 16.90 -10.25
N ALA A 110 -10.63 15.64 -9.82
CA ALA A 110 -9.81 14.56 -10.37
C ALA A 110 -10.38 13.99 -11.67
#